data_AF-A0A924PQ02-F1
#
_entry.id   AF-A0A924PQ02-F1
#
_cell.length_a   1.000
_cell.length_b   1.000
_cell.length_c   1.000
_cell.angle_alpha   90.00
_cell.angle_beta   90.00
_cell.angle_gamma   90.00
#
_symmetry.space_group_name_H-M   'P 1'
#
loop_
_entity.id
_entity.type
_entity.pdbx_description
1 polymer ?
#
loop_
_entity_poly.entity_id
_entity_poly.type
_entity_poly.pdbx_seq_one_letter_code
_entity_poly.pdbx_strand_id
1 'polypeptide(L)'
;MATRFSEAYAEVISGLGSKKFSSDKEWQAFIVRARKLAGADGFEIGEASFVDELRKHLSKAAVKGSNEAVSLLKAAGEDLSGTGSGATVDGELAKRLGALKTLRHTYLLKRFGGHKVWCLSLPTSFTDWPHEALKGGIANVSTKLVDQSERFTLEQRKHLSNASQEGLKWVHKAMSVASSPNNKANFALIERWFADNNSKDTDIVAAAGVLNAGLKKLSAKLKSGRLIYTDSVSERGTAENAGAEAFVWGDPLDVVYIEEEFFGSQNTLSGLTNWTRIVVHELTHRELQTKDHAYEHQGINPKKLNAAKALENADSWAWFCADCAGALHDGVVKSALER
;
A
#
# COMPACT_ATOMS: atom_id res chain seq x y z
N MET A 1 -7.89 3.62 18.99
CA MET A 1 -7.13 4.73 18.36
C MET A 1 -6.48 4.13 17.13
N ALA A 2 -6.53 4.82 16.00
CA ALA A 2 -5.89 4.36 14.77
C ALA A 2 -4.38 4.22 15.00
N THR A 3 -3.79 3.12 14.51
CA THR A 3 -2.35 2.85 14.63
C THR A 3 -1.76 2.64 13.26
N ARG A 4 -0.62 3.28 13.01
CA ARG A 4 0.00 3.29 11.68
C ARG A 4 0.77 2.00 11.42
N PHE A 5 0.88 1.63 10.15
CA PHE A 5 1.70 0.49 9.75
C PHE A 5 3.15 0.64 10.21
N SER A 6 3.76 1.83 10.14
CA SER A 6 5.13 2.05 10.60
C SER A 6 5.32 1.76 12.10
N GLU A 7 4.32 2.07 12.94
CA GLU A 7 4.32 1.74 14.36
C GLU A 7 4.25 0.22 14.56
N ALA A 8 3.32 -0.43 13.86
CA ALA A 8 3.20 -1.89 13.88
C ALA A 8 4.44 -2.60 13.33
N TYR A 9 5.10 -2.01 12.34
CA TYR A 9 6.32 -2.53 11.72
C TYR A 9 7.52 -2.44 12.66
N ALA A 10 7.61 -1.38 13.47
CA ALA A 10 8.61 -1.30 14.53
C ALA A 10 8.45 -2.45 15.54
N GLU A 11 7.21 -2.85 15.83
CA GLU A 11 6.93 -4.02 16.68
C GLU A 11 7.27 -5.35 16.01
N VAL A 12 7.16 -5.45 14.68
CA VAL A 12 7.71 -6.60 13.92
C VAL A 12 9.22 -6.68 14.08
N ILE A 13 9.95 -5.57 13.90
CA ILE A 13 11.40 -5.51 14.09
C ILE A 13 11.77 -5.88 15.53
N SER A 14 11.08 -5.31 16.53
CA SER A 14 11.29 -5.61 17.94
C SER A 14 11.07 -7.09 18.25
N GLY A 15 9.98 -7.69 17.75
CA GLY A 15 9.69 -9.11 17.90
C GLY A 15 10.77 -10.00 17.31
N LEU A 16 11.23 -9.70 16.09
CA LEU A 16 12.33 -10.43 15.44
C LEU A 16 13.67 -10.26 16.16
N GLY A 17 13.88 -9.15 16.86
CA GLY A 17 15.06 -8.89 17.68
C GLY A 17 15.19 -9.81 18.91
N SER A 18 14.12 -10.51 19.29
CA SER A 18 14.14 -11.41 20.45
C SER A 18 15.12 -12.57 20.28
N LYS A 19 15.76 -12.98 21.39
CA LYS A 19 16.61 -14.18 21.46
C LYS A 19 15.83 -15.43 21.89
N LYS A 20 14.53 -15.31 22.17
CA LYS A 20 13.67 -16.38 22.70
C LYS A 20 12.94 -17.20 21.63
N PHE A 21 13.37 -17.13 20.36
CA PHE A 21 12.82 -18.03 19.32
C PHE A 21 13.30 -19.47 19.51
N SER A 22 12.64 -20.41 18.84
CA SER A 22 12.94 -21.84 18.85
C SER A 22 14.42 -22.16 18.70
N SER A 23 14.99 -23.06 19.49
CA SER A 23 16.36 -23.55 19.31
C SER A 23 16.50 -24.55 18.15
N ASP A 24 15.40 -24.90 17.48
CA ASP A 24 15.41 -25.75 16.29
C ASP A 24 16.23 -25.11 15.16
N LYS A 25 17.10 -25.91 14.51
CA LYS A 25 18.05 -25.42 13.51
C LYS A 25 17.36 -24.81 12.28
N GLU A 26 16.23 -25.38 11.86
CA GLU A 26 15.47 -24.87 10.72
C GLU A 26 14.85 -23.53 11.09
N TRP A 27 14.18 -23.43 12.24
CA TRP A 27 13.61 -22.17 12.72
C TRP A 27 14.67 -21.09 12.93
N GLN A 28 15.84 -21.41 13.47
CA GLN A 28 16.94 -20.45 13.59
C GLN A 28 17.37 -19.88 12.23
N ALA A 29 17.46 -20.72 11.20
CA ALA A 29 17.77 -20.27 9.84
C ALA A 29 16.66 -19.37 9.26
N PHE A 30 15.39 -19.70 9.50
CA PHE A 30 14.25 -18.86 9.14
C PHE A 30 14.29 -17.50 9.83
N ILE A 31 14.52 -17.45 11.14
CA ILE A 31 14.55 -16.17 11.90
C ILE A 31 15.69 -15.27 11.45
N VAL A 32 16.87 -15.82 11.12
CA VAL A 32 17.98 -15.03 10.55
C VAL A 32 17.56 -14.35 9.25
N ARG A 33 16.82 -15.05 8.38
CA ARG A 33 16.33 -14.47 7.12
C ARG A 33 15.15 -13.52 7.33
N ALA A 34 14.26 -13.82 8.27
CA ALA A 34 13.17 -12.91 8.66
C ALA A 34 13.72 -11.55 9.09
N ARG A 35 14.79 -11.53 9.90
CA ARG A 35 15.48 -10.29 10.32
C ARG A 35 16.09 -9.52 9.15
N LYS A 36 16.62 -10.21 8.14
CA LYS A 36 17.16 -9.56 6.94
C LYS A 36 16.06 -9.03 6.03
N LEU A 37 14.93 -9.73 5.95
CA LEU A 37 13.76 -9.28 5.20
C LEU A 37 13.15 -8.03 5.83
N ALA A 38 12.99 -7.99 7.16
CA ALA A 38 12.44 -6.84 7.86
C ALA A 38 13.53 -5.80 8.16
N GLY A 39 13.89 -5.00 7.15
CA GLY A 39 14.87 -3.93 7.26
C GLY A 39 14.32 -2.67 7.92
N ALA A 40 15.19 -1.72 8.28
CA ALA A 40 14.78 -0.48 8.95
C ALA A 40 13.83 0.39 8.12
N ASP A 41 13.95 0.33 6.79
CA ASP A 41 13.17 1.14 5.85
C ASP A 41 12.07 0.34 5.13
N GLY A 42 11.68 -0.82 5.69
CA GLY A 42 10.69 -1.72 5.10
C GLY A 42 11.29 -3.03 4.59
N PHE A 43 10.55 -3.71 3.71
CA PHE A 43 10.90 -5.07 3.30
C PHE A 43 12.04 -5.12 2.27
N GLU A 44 13.05 -5.92 2.57
CA GLU A 44 14.24 -6.09 1.75
C GLU A 44 14.04 -7.14 0.64
N ILE A 45 14.18 -6.69 -0.60
CA ILE A 45 13.96 -7.52 -1.79
C ILE A 45 14.93 -8.70 -1.89
N GLY A 46 16.13 -8.55 -1.32
CA GLY A 46 17.15 -9.60 -1.31
C GLY A 46 16.67 -10.89 -0.64
N GLU A 47 15.71 -10.79 0.29
CA GLU A 47 15.15 -11.92 1.03
C GLU A 47 13.67 -12.17 0.67
N ALA A 48 13.18 -11.64 -0.45
CA ALA A 48 11.77 -11.75 -0.80
C ALA A 48 11.24 -13.19 -0.93
N SER A 49 12.08 -14.16 -1.27
CA SER A 49 11.64 -15.57 -1.34
C SER A 49 11.28 -16.14 0.03
N PHE A 50 11.76 -15.53 1.12
CA PHE A 50 11.49 -15.96 2.49
C PHE A 50 10.00 -16.12 2.77
N VAL A 51 9.16 -15.17 2.34
CA VAL A 51 7.73 -15.20 2.67
C VAL A 51 7.01 -16.38 2.00
N ASP A 52 7.42 -16.76 0.79
CA ASP A 52 6.91 -17.96 0.10
C ASP A 52 7.42 -19.23 0.76
N GLU A 53 8.68 -19.25 1.18
CA GLU A 53 9.28 -20.38 1.88
C GLU A 53 8.64 -20.59 3.25
N LEU A 54 8.31 -19.51 3.98
CA LEU A 54 7.60 -19.55 5.25
C LEU A 54 6.21 -20.15 5.08
N ARG A 55 5.44 -19.67 4.09
CA ARG A 55 4.13 -20.25 3.73
C ARG A 55 4.26 -21.74 3.43
N LYS A 56 5.23 -22.14 2.59
CA LYS A 56 5.46 -23.55 2.25
C LYS A 56 5.84 -24.40 3.46
N HIS A 57 6.68 -23.88 4.36
CA HIS A 57 7.07 -24.57 5.59
C HIS A 57 5.85 -24.82 6.50
N LEU A 58 5.03 -23.79 6.72
CA LEU A 58 3.81 -23.90 7.53
C LEU A 58 2.77 -24.86 6.90
N SER A 59 2.59 -24.82 5.59
CA SER A 59 1.70 -25.78 4.88
C SER A 59 2.19 -27.22 4.98
N LYS A 60 3.51 -27.47 4.95
CA LYS A 60 4.06 -28.83 5.12
C LYS A 60 3.84 -29.37 6.53
N ALA A 61 3.91 -28.52 7.55
CA ALA A 61 3.61 -28.92 8.92
C ALA A 61 2.13 -29.35 9.07
N ALA A 62 1.21 -28.65 8.39
CA ALA A 62 -0.21 -29.01 8.30
C ALA A 62 -0.42 -30.43 7.77
N VAL A 63 0.27 -30.80 6.69
CA VAL A 63 0.18 -32.16 6.10
C VAL A 63 0.70 -33.25 7.06
N LYS A 64 1.63 -32.92 7.96
CA LYS A 64 2.17 -33.85 8.97
C LYS A 64 1.34 -33.94 10.25
N GLY A 65 0.13 -33.37 10.28
CA GLY A 65 -0.78 -33.42 11.42
C GLY A 65 -0.58 -32.33 12.49
N SER A 66 0.31 -31.35 12.25
CA SER A 66 0.46 -30.17 13.12
C SER A 66 -0.29 -28.98 12.53
N ASN A 67 -1.06 -28.22 13.31
CA ASN A 67 -1.69 -27.00 12.77
C ASN A 67 -0.68 -25.81 12.69
N GLU A 68 -1.03 -24.76 11.93
CA GLU A 68 -0.18 -23.57 11.74
C GLU A 68 0.11 -22.85 13.08
N ALA A 69 -0.85 -22.83 14.00
CA ALA A 69 -0.67 -22.21 15.32
C ALA A 69 0.43 -22.90 16.12
N VAL A 70 0.44 -24.24 16.21
CA VAL A 70 1.47 -25.02 16.91
C VAL A 70 2.85 -24.76 16.29
N SER A 71 2.94 -24.73 14.97
CA SER A 71 4.20 -24.44 14.28
C SER A 71 4.72 -23.03 14.59
N LEU A 72 3.84 -22.03 14.63
CA LEU A 72 4.20 -20.64 14.95
C LEU A 72 4.54 -20.45 16.43
N LEU A 73 3.84 -21.13 17.35
CA LEU A 73 4.18 -21.15 18.78
C LEU A 73 5.56 -21.76 19.01
N LYS A 74 5.81 -22.92 18.38
CA LYS A 74 7.13 -23.57 18.40
C LYS A 74 8.22 -22.68 17.83
N ALA A 75 7.96 -22.02 16.70
CA ALA A 75 8.88 -21.04 16.11
C ALA A 75 9.20 -19.92 17.09
N ALA A 76 8.18 -19.40 17.78
CA ALA A 76 8.29 -18.35 18.79
C ALA A 76 8.91 -18.81 20.13
N GLY A 77 9.35 -20.06 20.23
CA GLY A 77 10.08 -20.62 21.36
C GLY A 77 9.24 -21.37 22.39
N GLU A 78 7.95 -21.57 22.11
CA GLU A 78 7.00 -22.16 23.06
C GLU A 78 6.53 -23.53 22.56
N ASP A 79 6.52 -24.54 23.44
CA ASP A 79 6.00 -25.87 23.14
C ASP A 79 4.55 -25.98 23.63
N LEU A 80 3.66 -25.27 22.94
CA LEU A 80 2.23 -25.19 23.28
C LEU A 80 1.39 -25.87 22.19
N SER A 81 0.42 -26.69 22.60
CA SER A 81 -0.51 -27.39 21.70
C SER A 81 -1.54 -26.47 21.02
N GLY A 82 -1.60 -25.19 21.41
CA GLY A 82 -2.62 -24.25 20.96
C GLY A 82 -4.02 -24.50 21.55
N THR A 83 -4.13 -25.44 22.49
CA THR A 83 -5.37 -25.82 23.17
C THR A 83 -5.10 -25.94 24.67
N GLY A 84 -6.01 -25.44 25.51
CA GLY A 84 -5.88 -25.55 26.97
C GLY A 84 -6.45 -24.35 27.71
N SER A 85 -7.07 -24.60 28.85
CA SER A 85 -7.53 -23.57 29.77
C SER A 85 -6.35 -22.99 30.57
N GLY A 86 -6.23 -21.67 30.63
CA GLY A 86 -5.29 -20.96 31.52
C GLY A 86 -3.94 -20.55 30.93
N ALA A 87 -3.52 -21.10 29.78
CA ALA A 87 -2.33 -20.61 29.09
C ALA A 87 -2.62 -19.26 28.39
N THR A 88 -1.71 -18.30 28.56
CA THR A 88 -1.84 -16.95 28.02
C THR A 88 -0.62 -16.57 27.20
N VAL A 89 -0.85 -15.71 26.22
CA VAL A 89 0.18 -15.09 25.39
C VAL A 89 0.40 -13.68 25.90
N ASP A 90 1.58 -13.47 26.49
CA ASP A 90 2.01 -12.16 26.97
C ASP A 90 2.45 -11.26 25.80
N GLY A 91 2.79 -10.01 26.10
CA GLY A 91 3.20 -9.04 25.08
C GLY A 91 4.47 -9.44 24.32
N GLU A 92 5.44 -10.09 24.98
CA GLU A 92 6.70 -10.48 24.35
C GLU A 92 6.51 -11.65 23.37
N LEU A 93 5.70 -12.64 23.76
CA LEU A 93 5.32 -13.74 22.88
C LEU A 93 4.43 -13.23 21.74
N ALA A 94 3.48 -12.33 22.00
CA ALA A 94 2.65 -11.71 20.98
C ALA A 94 3.47 -10.95 19.94
N LYS A 95 4.54 -10.25 20.34
CA LYS A 95 5.47 -9.61 19.38
C LYS A 95 6.17 -10.61 18.47
N ARG A 96 6.68 -11.72 19.02
CA ARG A 96 7.33 -12.80 18.22
C ARG A 96 6.36 -13.45 17.25
N LEU A 97 5.16 -13.82 17.72
CA LEU A 97 4.11 -14.41 16.91
C LEU A 97 3.59 -13.41 15.86
N GLY A 98 3.39 -12.17 16.26
CA GLY A 98 2.92 -11.08 15.41
C GLY A 98 3.90 -10.80 14.27
N ALA A 99 5.20 -10.79 14.54
CA ALA A 99 6.21 -10.68 13.50
C ALA A 99 6.11 -11.80 12.47
N LEU A 100 6.06 -13.06 12.91
CA LEU A 100 5.94 -14.21 12.00
C LEU A 100 4.63 -14.17 11.22
N LYS A 101 3.51 -13.81 11.86
CA LYS A 101 2.20 -13.72 11.22
C LYS A 101 2.16 -12.59 10.18
N THR A 102 2.73 -11.42 10.49
CA THR A 102 2.89 -10.33 9.51
C THR A 102 3.64 -10.81 8.28
N LEU A 103 4.83 -11.42 8.46
CA LEU A 103 5.65 -11.89 7.34
C LEU A 103 4.97 -13.01 6.53
N ARG A 104 4.23 -13.90 7.19
CA ARG A 104 3.40 -14.92 6.53
C ARG A 104 2.45 -14.24 5.53
N HIS A 105 1.82 -13.15 5.93
CA HIS A 105 0.82 -12.42 5.13
C HIS A 105 1.41 -11.29 4.27
N THR A 106 2.73 -11.21 4.17
CA THR A 106 3.44 -10.30 3.27
C THR A 106 3.73 -10.99 1.93
N TYR A 107 3.52 -10.25 0.84
CA TYR A 107 3.69 -10.71 -0.53
C TYR A 107 4.53 -9.71 -1.32
N LEU A 108 5.54 -10.18 -2.04
CA LEU A 108 6.13 -9.39 -3.13
C LEU A 108 5.22 -9.56 -4.36
N LEU A 109 4.47 -8.51 -4.71
CA LEU A 109 3.47 -8.58 -5.78
C LEU A 109 4.10 -8.62 -7.17
N LYS A 110 5.21 -7.92 -7.36
CA LYS A 110 5.95 -7.89 -8.63
C LYS A 110 7.38 -7.45 -8.42
N ARG A 111 8.23 -7.90 -9.34
CA ARG A 111 9.57 -7.41 -9.57
C ARG A 111 9.76 -7.23 -11.07
N PHE A 112 9.76 -5.99 -11.54
CA PHE A 112 10.06 -5.66 -12.93
C PHE A 112 11.05 -4.50 -13.00
N GLY A 113 12.29 -4.78 -13.41
CA GLY A 113 13.37 -3.81 -13.33
C GLY A 113 13.52 -3.21 -11.92
N GLY A 114 13.43 -1.88 -11.83
CA GLY A 114 13.42 -1.16 -10.55
C GLY A 114 12.06 -1.13 -9.82
N HIS A 115 10.95 -1.44 -10.49
CA HIS A 115 9.61 -1.40 -9.89
C HIS A 115 9.35 -2.67 -9.07
N LYS A 116 9.14 -2.50 -7.76
CA LYS A 116 8.87 -3.60 -6.82
C LYS A 116 7.90 -3.10 -5.76
N VAL A 117 6.90 -3.93 -5.47
CA VAL A 117 5.77 -3.55 -4.61
C VAL A 117 5.44 -4.70 -3.69
N TRP A 118 5.28 -4.38 -2.41
CA TRP A 118 4.87 -5.30 -1.36
C TRP A 118 3.39 -5.13 -1.05
N CYS A 119 2.78 -6.20 -0.56
CA CYS A 119 1.43 -6.16 -0.01
C CYS A 119 1.39 -6.94 1.29
N LEU A 120 0.91 -6.31 2.35
CA LEU A 120 0.52 -6.97 3.58
C LEU A 120 -1.00 -7.14 3.58
N SER A 121 -1.45 -8.40 3.56
CA SER A 121 -2.87 -8.76 3.54
C SER A 121 -3.20 -9.64 4.74
N LEU A 122 -3.43 -9.02 5.89
CA LEU A 122 -3.75 -9.76 7.12
C LEU A 122 -5.16 -10.37 7.05
N PRO A 123 -5.41 -11.50 7.74
CA PRO A 123 -6.73 -12.11 7.80
C PRO A 123 -7.78 -11.14 8.34
N THR A 124 -9.01 -11.23 7.85
CA THR A 124 -10.11 -10.32 8.22
C THR A 124 -10.49 -10.40 9.70
N SER A 125 -10.17 -11.51 10.38
CA SER A 125 -10.37 -11.63 11.83
C SER A 125 -9.45 -10.76 12.68
N PHE A 126 -8.40 -10.17 12.09
CA PHE A 126 -7.55 -9.19 12.78
C PHE A 126 -8.25 -7.83 12.76
N THR A 127 -8.59 -7.33 13.94
CA THR A 127 -9.16 -5.98 14.15
C THR A 127 -8.12 -5.01 14.74
N ASP A 128 -6.88 -5.47 14.88
CA ASP A 128 -5.70 -4.72 15.29
C ASP A 128 -4.45 -5.41 14.73
N TRP A 129 -3.30 -4.75 14.77
CA TRP A 129 -2.04 -5.30 14.31
C TRP A 129 -1.66 -6.57 15.08
N PRO A 130 -0.94 -7.51 14.45
CA PRO A 130 -0.72 -8.83 15.05
C PRO A 130 -0.07 -8.83 16.44
N HIS A 131 0.79 -7.87 16.77
CA HIS A 131 1.43 -7.80 18.09
C HIS A 131 0.45 -7.46 19.22
N GLU A 132 -0.63 -6.73 18.94
CA GLU A 132 -1.72 -6.46 19.89
C GLU A 132 -2.80 -7.55 19.83
N ALA A 133 -3.24 -7.90 18.62
CA ALA A 133 -4.34 -8.85 18.39
C ALA A 133 -4.04 -10.28 18.87
N LEU A 134 -2.76 -10.63 19.10
CA LEU A 134 -2.32 -11.95 19.56
C LEU A 134 -2.01 -12.01 21.07
N LYS A 135 -2.39 -11.00 21.86
CA LYS A 135 -2.33 -11.07 23.32
C LYS A 135 -3.54 -11.83 23.90
N GLY A 136 -3.36 -12.44 25.06
CA GLY A 136 -4.47 -13.04 25.84
C GLY A 136 -4.54 -14.56 25.77
N GLY A 137 -5.73 -15.14 25.89
CA GLY A 137 -5.92 -16.58 26.03
C GLY A 137 -5.47 -17.38 24.79
N ILE A 138 -4.72 -18.46 25.00
CA ILE A 138 -4.10 -19.25 23.92
C ILE A 138 -5.11 -19.73 22.87
N ALA A 139 -6.33 -20.10 23.26
CA ALA A 139 -7.34 -20.60 22.33
C ALA A 139 -7.71 -19.54 21.27
N ASN A 140 -7.97 -18.30 21.70
CA ASN A 140 -8.28 -17.19 20.79
C ASN A 140 -7.09 -16.84 19.88
N VAL A 141 -5.89 -16.84 20.46
CA VAL A 141 -4.65 -16.60 19.71
C VAL A 141 -4.45 -17.67 18.65
N SER A 142 -4.61 -18.94 19.00
CA SER A 142 -4.48 -20.06 18.07
C SER A 142 -5.49 -20.00 16.94
N THR A 143 -6.74 -19.60 17.19
CA THR A 143 -7.73 -19.34 16.13
C THR A 143 -7.25 -18.28 15.14
N LYS A 144 -6.67 -17.17 15.60
CA LYS A 144 -6.12 -16.13 14.73
C LYS A 144 -4.85 -16.58 14.00
N LEU A 145 -4.00 -17.39 14.65
CA LEU A 145 -2.77 -17.91 14.04
C LEU A 145 -3.06 -18.87 12.88
N VAL A 146 -4.14 -19.68 12.95
CA VAL A 146 -4.54 -20.54 11.83
C VAL A 146 -5.36 -19.83 10.75
N ASP A 147 -5.83 -18.61 11.01
CA ASP A 147 -6.66 -17.89 10.03
C ASP A 147 -5.84 -17.48 8.80
N GLN A 148 -6.38 -17.77 7.63
CA GLN A 148 -5.80 -17.49 6.32
C GLN A 148 -6.77 -16.72 5.40
N SER A 149 -7.93 -16.30 5.91
CA SER A 149 -8.94 -15.53 5.19
C SER A 149 -8.52 -14.07 5.06
N GLU A 150 -7.60 -13.81 4.12
CA GLU A 150 -6.95 -12.53 3.90
C GLU A 150 -7.91 -11.43 3.41
N ARG A 151 -7.63 -10.17 3.81
CA ARG A 151 -8.37 -8.97 3.37
C ARG A 151 -8.41 -8.84 1.84
N PHE A 152 -7.25 -8.91 1.21
CA PHE A 152 -7.12 -8.85 -0.24
C PHE A 152 -7.04 -10.26 -0.81
N THR A 153 -7.94 -10.57 -1.74
CA THR A 153 -7.92 -11.81 -2.53
C THR A 153 -6.68 -11.87 -3.44
N LEU A 154 -6.41 -13.05 -4.00
CA LEU A 154 -5.34 -13.22 -4.99
C LEU A 154 -5.53 -12.30 -6.21
N GLU A 155 -6.76 -12.16 -6.71
CA GLU A 155 -7.07 -11.29 -7.84
C GLU A 155 -6.88 -9.81 -7.49
N GLN A 156 -7.35 -9.35 -6.34
CA GLN A 156 -7.11 -7.98 -5.88
C GLN A 156 -5.62 -7.66 -5.73
N ARG A 157 -4.81 -8.61 -5.24
CA ARG A 157 -3.34 -8.45 -5.21
C ARG A 157 -2.73 -8.32 -6.60
N LYS A 158 -3.24 -9.03 -7.60
CA LYS A 158 -2.84 -8.84 -9.01
C LYS A 158 -3.26 -7.45 -9.51
N HIS A 159 -4.43 -6.98 -9.14
CA HIS A 159 -4.91 -5.64 -9.50
C HIS A 159 -4.04 -4.52 -8.92
N LEU A 160 -3.66 -4.60 -7.64
CA LEU A 160 -2.72 -3.68 -6.99
C LEU A 160 -1.35 -3.66 -7.70
N SER A 161 -0.86 -4.85 -8.05
CA SER A 161 0.37 -5.03 -8.82
C SER A 161 0.32 -4.32 -10.17
N ASN A 162 -0.77 -4.54 -10.92
CA ASN A 162 -0.96 -3.95 -12.25
C ASN A 162 -1.17 -2.44 -12.18
N ALA A 163 -1.96 -1.95 -11.21
CA ALA A 163 -2.22 -0.53 -11.01
C ALA A 163 -0.94 0.27 -10.74
N SER A 164 -0.04 -0.27 -9.93
CA SER A 164 1.24 0.37 -9.63
C SER A 164 2.15 0.47 -10.86
N GLN A 165 2.18 -0.58 -11.67
CA GLN A 165 2.97 -0.60 -12.89
C GLN A 165 2.41 0.36 -13.93
N GLU A 166 1.09 0.35 -14.11
CA GLU A 166 0.40 1.26 -15.02
C GLU A 166 0.56 2.72 -14.55
N GLY A 167 0.54 2.96 -13.24
CA GLY A 167 0.81 4.26 -12.64
C GLY A 167 2.22 4.77 -12.96
N LEU A 168 3.23 3.90 -12.91
CA LEU A 168 4.59 4.27 -13.33
C LEU A 168 4.65 4.67 -14.81
N LYS A 169 3.92 3.95 -15.68
CA LYS A 169 3.80 4.29 -17.09
C LYS A 169 3.10 5.63 -17.29
N TRP A 170 2.00 5.90 -16.58
CA TRP A 170 1.29 7.18 -16.63
C TRP A 170 2.18 8.34 -16.20
N VAL A 171 2.88 8.18 -15.08
CA VAL A 171 3.84 9.16 -14.59
C VAL A 171 4.93 9.44 -15.64
N HIS A 172 5.50 8.44 -16.31
CA HIS A 172 6.49 8.68 -17.37
C HIS A 172 5.91 9.42 -18.59
N LYS A 173 4.66 9.13 -18.97
CA LYS A 173 4.00 9.86 -20.05
C LYS A 173 3.77 11.32 -19.67
N ALA A 174 3.27 11.57 -18.47
CA ALA A 174 3.11 12.91 -17.92
C ALA A 174 4.45 13.66 -17.81
N MET A 175 5.54 12.98 -17.43
CA MET A 175 6.89 13.57 -17.42
C MET A 175 7.31 14.06 -18.82
N SER A 176 7.08 13.26 -19.86
CA SER A 176 7.40 13.64 -21.24
C SER A 176 6.59 14.85 -21.72
N VAL A 177 5.32 14.97 -21.29
CA VAL A 177 4.47 16.13 -21.55
C VAL A 177 5.02 17.35 -20.83
N ALA A 178 5.24 17.25 -19.52
CA ALA A 178 5.70 18.34 -18.67
C ALA A 178 7.14 18.81 -18.96
N SER A 179 8.01 17.96 -19.54
CA SER A 179 9.37 18.34 -19.93
C SER A 179 9.43 19.18 -21.21
N SER A 180 8.34 19.21 -21.99
CA SER A 180 8.30 19.85 -23.31
C SER A 180 7.03 20.69 -23.47
N PRO A 181 6.79 21.70 -22.61
CA PRO A 181 5.55 22.48 -22.60
C PRO A 181 5.37 23.35 -23.86
N ASN A 182 6.44 23.67 -24.59
CA ASN A 182 6.36 24.47 -25.83
C ASN A 182 5.73 23.69 -27.00
N ASN A 183 5.54 22.38 -26.88
CA ASN A 183 4.76 21.61 -27.84
C ASN A 183 3.27 21.92 -27.64
N LYS A 184 2.56 22.32 -28.71
CA LYS A 184 1.14 22.73 -28.64
C LYS A 184 0.22 21.69 -27.99
N ALA A 185 0.40 20.40 -28.29
CA ALA A 185 -0.43 19.34 -27.72
C ALA A 185 -0.15 19.15 -26.23
N ASN A 186 1.13 19.22 -25.82
CA ASN A 186 1.51 19.13 -24.42
C ASN A 186 1.02 20.34 -23.62
N PHE A 187 1.16 21.54 -24.19
CA PHE A 187 0.68 22.79 -23.61
C PHE A 187 -0.83 22.70 -23.31
N ALA A 188 -1.62 22.25 -24.29
CA ALA A 188 -3.06 22.10 -24.14
C ALA A 188 -3.47 21.09 -23.05
N LEU A 189 -2.67 20.03 -22.84
CA LEU A 189 -2.88 19.09 -21.73
C LEU A 189 -2.61 19.75 -20.37
N ILE A 190 -1.51 20.50 -20.24
CA ILE A 190 -1.18 21.18 -18.99
C ILE A 190 -2.22 22.28 -18.69
N GLU A 191 -2.56 23.08 -19.70
CA GLU A 191 -3.57 24.14 -19.61
C GLU A 191 -4.91 23.58 -19.11
N ARG A 192 -5.38 22.48 -19.70
CA ARG A 192 -6.66 21.85 -19.37
C ARG A 192 -6.80 21.52 -17.87
N TRP A 193 -5.73 21.02 -17.26
CA TRP A 193 -5.77 20.49 -15.89
C TRP A 193 -5.22 21.46 -14.84
N PHE A 194 -4.54 22.55 -15.24
CA PHE A 194 -3.89 23.46 -14.30
C PHE A 194 -4.04 24.96 -14.58
N ALA A 195 -4.64 25.38 -15.69
CA ALA A 195 -4.83 26.81 -16.01
C ALA A 195 -6.26 27.29 -15.74
N ASP A 196 -6.37 28.44 -15.09
CA ASP A 196 -7.63 29.14 -14.85
C ASP A 196 -7.80 30.34 -15.82
N ASN A 197 -8.87 31.12 -15.63
CA ASN A 197 -9.19 32.24 -16.52
C ASN A 197 -8.16 33.39 -16.48
N ASN A 198 -7.26 33.41 -15.49
CA ASN A 198 -6.25 34.46 -15.33
C ASN A 198 -4.85 33.98 -15.74
N SER A 199 -4.70 32.70 -16.06
CA SER A 199 -3.43 32.09 -16.41
C SER A 199 -2.93 32.59 -17.77
N LYS A 200 -1.63 32.88 -17.84
CA LYS A 200 -0.91 33.23 -19.06
C LYS A 200 -0.05 32.05 -19.50
N ASP A 201 0.46 32.12 -20.72
CA ASP A 201 1.36 31.09 -21.25
C ASP A 201 2.60 30.85 -20.36
N THR A 202 3.11 31.92 -19.74
CA THR A 202 4.22 31.84 -18.79
C THR A 202 3.86 31.04 -17.54
N ASP A 203 2.61 31.11 -17.09
CA ASP A 203 2.14 30.37 -15.91
C ASP A 203 1.99 28.88 -16.23
N ILE A 204 1.57 28.54 -17.46
CA ILE A 204 1.47 27.16 -17.93
C ILE A 204 2.87 26.52 -18.04
N VAL A 205 3.85 27.26 -18.55
CA VAL A 205 5.26 26.79 -18.58
C VAL A 205 5.82 26.62 -17.16
N ALA A 206 5.49 27.52 -16.23
CA ALA A 206 5.88 27.40 -14.83
C ALA A 206 5.24 26.16 -14.16
N ALA A 207 3.94 25.94 -14.38
CA ALA A 207 3.21 24.76 -13.91
C ALA A 207 3.86 23.47 -14.44
N ALA A 208 4.25 23.43 -15.72
CA ALA A 208 4.97 22.30 -16.30
C ALA A 208 6.29 22.00 -15.57
N GLY A 209 7.02 23.03 -15.15
CA GLY A 209 8.22 22.90 -14.33
C GLY A 209 7.94 22.23 -12.97
N VAL A 210 6.89 22.68 -12.28
CA VAL A 210 6.43 22.09 -11.00
C VAL A 210 6.02 20.62 -11.20
N LEU A 211 5.21 20.35 -12.21
CA LEU A 211 4.75 19.01 -12.56
C LEU A 211 5.92 18.07 -12.85
N ASN A 212 6.85 18.46 -13.71
CA ASN A 212 8.00 17.63 -14.05
C ASN A 212 8.88 17.32 -12.82
N ALA A 213 9.08 18.29 -11.93
CA ALA A 213 9.81 18.07 -10.68
C ALA A 213 9.08 17.08 -9.76
N GLY A 214 7.77 17.23 -9.59
CA GLY A 214 6.97 16.33 -8.76
C GLY A 214 6.88 14.91 -9.34
N LEU A 215 6.64 14.79 -10.64
CA LEU A 215 6.54 13.50 -11.33
C LEU A 215 7.85 12.69 -11.27
N LYS A 216 9.02 13.37 -11.25
CA LYS A 216 10.31 12.70 -11.01
C LYS A 216 10.36 12.05 -9.63
N LYS A 217 9.82 12.71 -8.58
CA LYS A 217 9.73 12.13 -7.24
C LYS A 217 8.79 10.91 -7.23
N LEU A 218 7.60 11.01 -7.83
CA LEU A 218 6.68 9.87 -7.97
C LEU A 218 7.33 8.69 -8.69
N SER A 219 8.00 8.94 -9.81
CA SER A 219 8.73 7.93 -10.58
C SER A 219 9.83 7.25 -9.75
N ALA A 220 10.58 8.01 -8.95
CA ALA A 220 11.56 7.47 -8.04
C ALA A 220 10.90 6.61 -6.95
N LYS A 221 9.78 7.06 -6.38
CA LYS A 221 9.03 6.32 -5.35
C LYS A 221 8.51 4.98 -5.86
N LEU A 222 7.85 4.98 -7.02
CA LEU A 222 7.37 3.78 -7.70
C LEU A 222 8.52 2.82 -8.08
N LYS A 223 9.75 3.31 -8.23
CA LYS A 223 10.96 2.52 -8.51
C LYS A 223 11.81 2.21 -7.28
N SER A 224 11.41 2.63 -6.08
CA SER A 224 12.18 2.44 -4.84
C SER A 224 12.31 0.97 -4.46
N GLY A 225 11.28 0.20 -4.80
CA GLY A 225 11.12 -1.18 -4.37
C GLY A 225 10.64 -1.36 -2.93
N ARG A 226 10.23 -0.25 -2.28
CA ARG A 226 9.82 -0.20 -0.87
C ARG A 226 8.34 0.12 -0.67
N LEU A 227 7.59 0.39 -1.74
CA LEU A 227 6.15 0.65 -1.67
C LEU A 227 5.41 -0.56 -1.11
N ILE A 228 4.54 -0.33 -0.14
CA ILE A 228 3.74 -1.32 0.60
C ILE A 228 2.27 -0.92 0.51
N TYR A 229 1.46 -1.85 0.02
CA TYR A 229 0.00 -1.80 0.18
C TYR A 229 -0.43 -2.60 1.40
N THR A 230 -1.27 -2.01 2.23
CA THR A 230 -1.96 -2.70 3.32
C THR A 230 -3.30 -2.01 3.55
N ASP A 231 -4.16 -2.53 4.41
CA ASP A 231 -5.35 -1.81 4.86
C ASP A 231 -5.13 -1.26 6.29
N SER A 232 -5.98 -0.35 6.73
CA SER A 232 -5.91 0.17 8.10
C SER A 232 -6.53 -0.81 9.09
N VAL A 233 -5.71 -1.75 9.57
CA VAL A 233 -6.18 -2.90 10.36
C VAL A 233 -6.94 -2.49 11.63
N SER A 234 -6.44 -1.48 12.35
CA SER A 234 -7.06 -0.98 13.58
C SER A 234 -8.36 -0.19 13.34
N GLU A 235 -8.66 0.16 12.08
CA GLU A 235 -9.83 0.95 11.68
C GLU A 235 -10.81 0.16 10.82
N ARG A 236 -10.60 -1.15 10.65
CA ARG A 236 -11.53 -2.01 9.91
C ARG A 236 -12.95 -1.91 10.49
N GLY A 237 -13.91 -1.61 9.61
CA GLY A 237 -15.33 -1.52 9.99
C GLY A 237 -15.70 -0.26 10.80
N THR A 238 -14.80 0.70 10.92
CA THR A 238 -15.10 2.02 11.50
C THR A 238 -15.80 2.91 10.48
N ALA A 239 -16.54 3.91 10.95
CA ALA A 239 -17.26 4.84 10.07
C ALA A 239 -16.30 5.81 9.37
N GLU A 240 -15.13 6.03 9.95
CA GLU A 240 -14.07 6.92 9.47
C GLU A 240 -13.54 6.51 8.09
N ASN A 241 -13.44 5.20 7.82
CA ASN A 241 -12.98 4.67 6.52
C ASN A 241 -14.14 4.19 5.63
N ALA A 242 -15.39 4.43 6.02
CA ALA A 242 -16.55 4.06 5.21
C ALA A 242 -16.56 4.90 3.92
N GLY A 243 -16.49 4.22 2.78
CA GLY A 243 -16.44 4.88 1.47
C GLY A 243 -15.05 5.34 1.03
N ALA A 244 -14.00 5.08 1.82
CA ALA A 244 -12.63 5.43 1.43
C ALA A 244 -12.10 4.48 0.35
N GLU A 245 -11.44 5.05 -0.67
CA GLU A 245 -10.75 4.26 -1.69
C GLU A 245 -9.37 3.84 -1.19
N ALA A 246 -8.56 4.82 -0.85
CA ALA A 246 -7.26 4.64 -0.25
C ALA A 246 -6.92 5.91 0.53
N PHE A 247 -5.83 5.86 1.27
CA PHE A 247 -5.22 7.05 1.84
C PHE A 247 -3.74 6.80 2.14
N VAL A 248 -3.02 7.88 2.42
CA VAL A 248 -1.68 7.85 3.02
C VAL A 248 -1.68 8.62 4.32
N TRP A 249 -0.87 8.14 5.27
CA TRP A 249 -0.52 8.90 6.46
C TRP A 249 0.94 9.35 6.39
N GLY A 250 1.37 10.13 7.39
CA GLY A 250 2.76 10.52 7.58
C GLY A 250 3.67 9.36 8.02
N ASP A 251 3.46 8.15 7.51
CA ASP A 251 4.32 6.99 7.73
C ASP A 251 5.71 7.26 7.13
N PRO A 252 6.80 7.08 7.92
CA PRO A 252 8.16 7.12 7.38
C PRO A 252 8.40 6.02 6.34
N LEU A 253 7.69 4.88 6.46
CA LEU A 253 7.67 3.81 5.47
C LEU A 253 6.74 4.14 4.32
N ASP A 254 7.07 3.63 3.14
CA ASP A 254 6.31 3.86 1.90
C ASP A 254 5.01 3.08 1.85
N VAL A 255 3.99 3.57 2.55
CA VAL A 255 2.70 2.87 2.73
C VAL A 255 1.58 3.64 2.05
N VAL A 256 0.72 2.88 1.36
CA VAL A 256 -0.62 3.31 0.93
C VAL A 256 -1.63 2.35 1.53
N TYR A 257 -2.60 2.90 2.26
CA TYR A 257 -3.69 2.14 2.87
C TYR A 257 -4.79 1.97 1.83
N ILE A 258 -5.15 0.73 1.51
CA ILE A 258 -6.13 0.35 0.50
C ILE A 258 -7.40 -0.08 1.21
N GLU A 259 -8.49 0.65 0.97
CA GLU A 259 -9.79 0.41 1.60
C GLU A 259 -10.81 -0.13 0.59
N GLU A 260 -12.04 -0.34 1.05
CA GLU A 260 -13.04 -1.10 0.30
C GLU A 260 -13.39 -0.48 -1.06
N GLU A 261 -13.56 0.84 -1.12
CA GLU A 261 -13.96 1.52 -2.36
C GLU A 261 -12.84 1.58 -3.40
N PHE A 262 -11.60 1.17 -3.07
CA PHE A 262 -10.55 1.00 -4.08
C PHE A 262 -11.02 0.09 -5.20
N PHE A 263 -11.69 -1.00 -4.83
CA PHE A 263 -12.25 -1.98 -5.75
C PHE A 263 -13.75 -1.73 -6.03
N GLY A 264 -14.28 -0.59 -5.58
CA GLY A 264 -15.65 -0.18 -5.76
C GLY A 264 -16.01 0.13 -7.21
N SER A 265 -17.31 0.29 -7.45
CA SER A 265 -17.88 0.49 -8.79
C SER A 265 -18.58 1.84 -8.97
N GLN A 266 -18.60 2.69 -7.94
CA GLN A 266 -19.33 3.97 -7.95
C GLN A 266 -18.53 5.14 -8.57
N ASN A 267 -17.36 4.85 -9.14
CA ASN A 267 -16.45 5.83 -9.69
C ASN A 267 -16.71 6.15 -11.18
N THR A 268 -16.25 7.33 -11.61
CA THR A 268 -16.27 7.71 -13.03
C THR A 268 -15.42 6.79 -13.90
N LEU A 269 -14.31 6.28 -13.34
CA LEU A 269 -13.44 5.29 -13.96
C LEU A 269 -13.70 3.91 -13.33
N SER A 270 -13.38 2.84 -14.06
CA SER A 270 -13.50 1.47 -13.54
C SER A 270 -12.24 0.64 -13.81
N GLY A 271 -12.11 -0.47 -13.08
CA GLY A 271 -11.04 -1.45 -13.26
C GLY A 271 -9.64 -0.84 -13.12
N LEU A 272 -8.71 -1.32 -13.94
CA LEU A 272 -7.30 -0.92 -13.89
C LEU A 272 -7.10 0.59 -13.97
N THR A 273 -7.86 1.28 -14.82
CA THR A 273 -7.77 2.73 -14.96
C THR A 273 -8.13 3.44 -13.66
N ASN A 274 -9.19 3.00 -12.97
CA ASN A 274 -9.58 3.58 -11.68
C ASN A 274 -8.52 3.34 -10.61
N TRP A 275 -8.10 2.08 -10.46
CA TRP A 275 -7.07 1.69 -9.48
C TRP A 275 -5.76 2.44 -9.69
N THR A 276 -5.39 2.65 -10.96
CA THR A 276 -4.18 3.40 -11.31
C THR A 276 -4.30 4.87 -10.93
N ARG A 277 -5.47 5.49 -11.19
CA ARG A 277 -5.74 6.87 -10.75
C ARG A 277 -5.59 6.98 -9.23
N ILE A 278 -6.18 6.08 -8.45
CA ILE A 278 -6.08 6.11 -6.98
C ILE A 278 -4.62 6.01 -6.54
N VAL A 279 -3.86 5.05 -7.09
CA VAL A 279 -2.44 4.92 -6.74
C VAL A 279 -1.65 6.19 -7.04
N VAL A 280 -1.88 6.84 -8.19
CA VAL A 280 -1.19 8.09 -8.52
C VAL A 280 -1.62 9.22 -7.58
N HIS A 281 -2.93 9.35 -7.32
CA HIS A 281 -3.51 10.31 -6.38
C HIS A 281 -2.82 10.21 -5.02
N GLU A 282 -2.81 9.02 -4.42
CA GLU A 282 -2.21 8.79 -3.10
C GLU A 282 -0.71 9.07 -3.04
N LEU A 283 0.01 8.73 -4.10
CA LEU A 283 1.44 8.99 -4.17
C LEU A 283 1.76 10.49 -4.31
N THR A 284 0.84 11.30 -4.85
CA THR A 284 1.02 12.76 -4.80
C THR A 284 0.88 13.30 -3.39
N HIS A 285 -0.07 12.82 -2.59
CA HIS A 285 -0.17 13.21 -1.18
C HIS A 285 1.12 12.90 -0.44
N ARG A 286 1.64 11.69 -0.67
CA ARG A 286 2.84 11.22 0.00
C ARG A 286 4.09 12.01 -0.36
N GLU A 287 4.36 12.18 -1.66
CA GLU A 287 5.65 12.74 -2.12
C GLU A 287 5.64 14.25 -2.27
N LEU A 288 4.46 14.83 -2.52
CA LEU A 288 4.27 16.23 -2.90
C LEU A 288 3.40 17.00 -1.91
N GLN A 289 2.80 16.32 -0.92
CA GLN A 289 1.91 16.92 0.07
C GLN A 289 0.72 17.66 -0.56
N THR A 290 0.25 17.17 -1.71
CA THR A 290 -1.01 17.62 -2.31
C THR A 290 -2.17 17.48 -1.32
N LYS A 291 -3.29 18.14 -1.61
CA LYS A 291 -4.52 18.20 -0.83
C LYS A 291 -5.69 17.72 -1.69
N ASP A 292 -6.79 17.41 -1.03
CA ASP A 292 -8.07 17.16 -1.68
C ASP A 292 -8.90 18.42 -1.71
N HIS A 293 -8.51 19.35 -2.60
CA HIS A 293 -9.27 20.58 -2.80
C HIS A 293 -10.60 20.31 -3.52
N ALA A 294 -10.62 19.30 -4.40
CA ALA A 294 -11.83 18.76 -5.00
C ALA A 294 -11.58 17.37 -5.59
N TYR A 295 -12.64 16.57 -5.59
CA TYR A 295 -12.70 15.28 -6.28
C TYR A 295 -13.43 15.40 -7.62
N GLU A 296 -13.17 14.48 -8.54
CA GLU A 296 -13.79 14.46 -9.87
C GLU A 296 -15.32 14.58 -9.83
N HIS A 297 -15.97 13.98 -8.83
CA HIS A 297 -17.42 14.02 -8.68
C HIS A 297 -18.00 15.40 -8.33
N GLN A 298 -17.14 16.34 -7.95
CA GLN A 298 -17.45 17.75 -7.69
C GLN A 298 -17.05 18.66 -8.86
N GLY A 299 -16.37 18.09 -9.87
CA GLY A 299 -15.76 18.82 -10.97
C GLY A 299 -14.44 19.46 -10.58
N ILE A 300 -13.33 18.99 -11.18
CA ILE A 300 -11.96 19.41 -10.84
C ILE A 300 -11.39 20.46 -11.81
N ASN A 301 -12.26 21.19 -12.52
CA ASN A 301 -11.81 22.23 -13.45
C ASN A 301 -11.04 23.33 -12.72
N PRO A 302 -9.82 23.70 -13.16
CA PRO A 302 -9.05 24.78 -12.54
C PRO A 302 -9.77 26.14 -12.56
N LYS A 303 -10.73 26.35 -13.46
CA LYS A 303 -11.58 27.56 -13.45
C LYS A 303 -12.50 27.63 -12.23
N LYS A 304 -12.84 26.48 -11.62
CA LYS A 304 -13.57 26.39 -10.34
C LYS A 304 -12.63 26.47 -9.13
N LEU A 305 -11.45 25.83 -9.22
CA LEU A 305 -10.49 25.74 -8.10
C LEU A 305 -9.54 26.94 -7.99
N ASN A 306 -9.24 27.60 -9.12
CA ASN A 306 -8.03 28.36 -9.44
C ASN A 306 -6.79 27.49 -9.76
N ALA A 307 -5.84 28.07 -10.50
CA ALA A 307 -4.63 27.38 -10.97
C ALA A 307 -3.73 26.88 -9.83
N ALA A 308 -3.56 27.67 -8.76
CA ALA A 308 -2.73 27.29 -7.62
C ALA A 308 -3.30 26.07 -6.88
N LYS A 309 -4.61 26.06 -6.61
CA LYS A 309 -5.28 24.92 -6.00
C LYS A 309 -5.27 23.69 -6.90
N ALA A 310 -5.42 23.86 -8.22
CA ALA A 310 -5.28 22.74 -9.15
C ALA A 310 -3.89 22.08 -9.07
N LEU A 311 -2.82 22.88 -8.93
CA LEU A 311 -1.45 22.36 -8.72
C LEU A 311 -1.26 21.72 -7.34
N GLU A 312 -2.05 22.09 -6.35
CA GLU A 312 -2.03 21.45 -5.03
C GLU A 312 -2.99 20.26 -4.93
N ASN A 313 -3.89 20.05 -5.90
CA ASN A 313 -4.96 19.06 -5.80
C ASN A 313 -4.52 17.67 -6.27
N ALA A 314 -4.60 16.64 -5.43
CA ALA A 314 -4.14 15.29 -5.76
C ALA A 314 -4.87 14.71 -6.99
N ASP A 315 -6.18 14.92 -7.07
CA ASP A 315 -6.99 14.44 -8.18
C ASP A 315 -6.58 15.11 -9.52
N SER A 316 -6.30 16.41 -9.52
CA SER A 316 -5.83 17.10 -10.74
C SER A 316 -4.55 16.47 -11.31
N TRP A 317 -3.62 16.04 -10.46
CA TRP A 317 -2.41 15.31 -10.89
C TRP A 317 -2.72 13.92 -11.43
N ALA A 318 -3.56 13.15 -10.75
CA ALA A 318 -3.92 11.79 -11.16
C ALA A 318 -4.63 11.78 -12.52
N TRP A 319 -5.58 12.69 -12.71
CA TRP A 319 -6.33 12.87 -13.95
C TRP A 319 -5.44 13.40 -15.08
N PHE A 320 -4.54 14.34 -14.81
CA PHE A 320 -3.52 14.76 -15.79
C PHE A 320 -2.63 13.59 -16.23
N CYS A 321 -2.18 12.75 -15.30
CA CYS A 321 -1.36 11.57 -15.63
C CYS A 321 -2.12 10.56 -16.50
N ALA A 322 -3.41 10.34 -16.20
CA ALA A 322 -4.27 9.47 -16.99
C ALA A 322 -4.47 10.00 -18.42
N ASP A 323 -4.73 11.31 -18.57
CA ASP A 323 -4.92 11.97 -19.86
C ASP A 323 -3.64 11.90 -20.71
N CYS A 324 -2.49 12.22 -20.11
CA CYS A 324 -1.18 12.11 -20.78
C CYS A 324 -0.87 10.69 -21.25
N ALA A 325 -1.40 9.67 -20.56
CA ALA A 325 -1.24 8.27 -20.93
C ALA A 325 -2.22 7.79 -22.01
N GLY A 326 -3.18 8.63 -22.42
CA GLY A 326 -4.27 8.27 -23.33
C GLY A 326 -5.28 7.32 -22.69
N ALA A 327 -5.38 7.31 -21.36
CA ALA A 327 -6.29 6.44 -20.62
C ALA A 327 -7.72 7.01 -20.51
N LEU A 328 -7.91 8.27 -20.90
CA LEU A 328 -9.18 8.97 -20.86
C LEU A 328 -9.68 9.25 -22.29
N HIS A 329 -10.99 9.18 -22.48
CA HIS A 329 -11.65 9.67 -23.69
C HIS A 329 -12.36 11.00 -23.41
N ASP A 330 -12.70 11.76 -24.46
CA ASP A 330 -13.21 13.13 -24.36
C ASP A 330 -14.41 13.28 -23.41
N GLY A 331 -15.39 12.36 -23.49
CA GLY A 331 -16.55 12.37 -22.59
C GLY A 331 -16.20 12.22 -21.10
N VAL A 332 -15.17 11.41 -20.77
CA VAL A 332 -14.70 11.22 -19.40
C VAL A 332 -13.92 12.46 -18.93
N VAL A 333 -13.06 13.03 -19.78
CA VAL A 333 -12.35 14.28 -19.49
C VAL A 333 -13.35 15.40 -19.17
N LYS A 334 -14.36 15.58 -20.04
CA LYS A 334 -15.41 16.58 -19.84
C LYS A 334 -16.15 16.35 -18.52
N SER A 335 -16.56 15.12 -18.23
CA SER A 335 -17.29 14.79 -17.02
C SER A 335 -16.49 15.09 -15.75
N ALA A 336 -15.20 14.76 -15.73
CA ALA A 336 -14.33 15.02 -14.59
C ALA A 336 -14.09 16.52 -14.35
N LEU A 337 -13.98 17.32 -15.41
CA LEU A 337 -13.81 18.77 -15.28
C LEU A 337 -15.12 19.46 -14.84
N GLU A 338 -16.25 19.10 -15.46
CA GLU A 338 -17.44 19.94 -15.43
C GLU A 338 -18.47 19.60 -14.37
N ARG A 339 -18.42 18.41 -13.76
CA ARG A 339 -19.46 17.85 -12.87
C ARG A 339 -20.11 18.84 -11.90
#